data_AF-A0AAV4ADL0-F1
#
_entry.id   AF-A0AAV4ADL0-F1
#
_cell.length_a   1.000
_cell.length_b   1.000
_cell.length_c   1.000
_cell.angle_alpha   90.00
_cell.angle_beta   90.00
_cell.angle_gamma   90.00
#
_symmetry.space_group_name_H-M   'P 1'
#
loop_
_entity.id
_entity.type
_entity.pdbx_description
1 polymer ?
#
loop_
_entity_poly.entity_id
_entity_poly.type
_entity_poly.pdbx_seq_one_letter_code
_entity_poly.pdbx_strand_id
1 'polypeptide(L)'
;MRSLTWNDIWHMAPLIKSFLIRCVYDFLPSNANLVRWGKKDDPTCPLCQGRQLTEHVLSSCKVALSQGRYTWRHNRVLQELASVISTAKGEIHPSSTSSTVLTTKGGVKKWHGGSITINTHRESGVTGPKHLL
;
A
#
# COMPACT_ATOMS: atom_id res chain seq x y z
N MET A 1 -7.89 9.96 -22.44
CA MET A 1 -7.78 8.76 -21.59
C MET A 1 -7.54 7.58 -22.52
N ARG A 2 -6.47 6.79 -22.36
CA ARG A 2 -6.24 5.62 -23.24
C ARG A 2 -7.36 4.60 -23.01
N SER A 3 -7.93 4.06 -24.08
CA SER A 3 -8.87 2.93 -24.00
C SER A 3 -8.08 1.65 -23.72
N LEU A 4 -8.33 1.00 -22.59
CA LEU A 4 -7.78 -0.32 -22.29
C LEU A 4 -8.71 -1.38 -22.85
N THR A 5 -8.22 -2.22 -23.75
CA THR A 5 -8.98 -3.38 -24.24
C THR A 5 -8.83 -4.56 -23.29
N TRP A 6 -9.75 -5.53 -23.38
CA TRP A 6 -9.65 -6.77 -22.62
C TRP A 6 -8.32 -7.51 -22.88
N ASN A 7 -7.84 -7.47 -24.12
CA ASN A 7 -6.57 -8.08 -24.49
C ASN A 7 -5.38 -7.40 -23.78
N ASP A 8 -5.38 -6.06 -23.69
CA ASP A 8 -4.33 -5.31 -23.01
C ASP A 8 -4.22 -5.69 -21.53
N ILE A 9 -5.36 -5.86 -20.85
CA ILE A 9 -5.43 -6.24 -19.43
C ILE A 9 -4.75 -7.60 -19.21
N TRP A 10 -5.01 -8.58 -20.09
CA TRP A 10 -4.42 -9.91 -19.97
C TRP A 10 -2.92 -9.92 -20.23
N HIS A 11 -2.39 -8.99 -21.02
CA HIS A 11 -0.97 -8.90 -21.33
C HIS A 11 -0.16 -8.01 -20.37
N MET A 12 -0.82 -7.35 -19.40
CA MET A 12 -0.12 -6.62 -18.35
C MET A 12 0.68 -7.53 -17.42
N ALA A 13 1.72 -6.96 -16.79
CA ALA A 13 2.50 -7.63 -15.75
C ALA A 13 1.57 -8.27 -14.69
N PRO A 14 1.86 -9.49 -14.21
CA PRO A 14 0.96 -10.26 -13.35
C PRO A 14 0.50 -9.48 -12.11
N LEU A 15 1.40 -8.74 -11.47
CA LEU A 15 1.09 -7.95 -10.28
C LEU A 15 0.12 -6.80 -10.57
N ILE A 16 0.30 -6.09 -11.69
CA ILE A 16 -0.57 -4.99 -12.10
C ILE A 16 -1.97 -5.52 -12.40
N LYS A 17 -2.06 -6.60 -13.19
CA LYS A 17 -3.33 -7.27 -13.50
C LYS A 17 -4.07 -7.70 -12.22
N SER A 18 -3.35 -8.36 -11.32
CA SER A 18 -3.91 -8.85 -10.05
C SER A 18 -4.39 -7.71 -9.15
N PHE A 19 -3.66 -6.59 -9.12
CA PHE A 19 -4.06 -5.39 -8.41
C PHE A 19 -5.31 -4.75 -9.03
N LEU A 20 -5.34 -4.55 -10.34
CA LEU A 20 -6.46 -3.91 -11.05
C LEU A 20 -7.77 -4.65 -10.85
N ILE A 21 -7.77 -5.98 -11.06
CA ILE A 21 -8.97 -6.81 -10.87
C ILE A 21 -9.48 -6.67 -9.43
N ARG A 22 -8.59 -6.78 -8.44
CA ARG A 22 -9.00 -6.62 -7.03
C ARG A 22 -9.47 -5.20 -6.72
N CYS A 23 -8.93 -4.18 -7.36
CA CYS A 23 -9.36 -2.79 -7.14
C CYS A 23 -10.78 -2.56 -7.62
N VAL A 24 -11.10 -3.05 -8.83
CA VAL A 24 -12.42 -2.88 -9.43
C VAL A 24 -13.51 -3.57 -8.61
N TYR A 25 -13.21 -4.76 -8.09
CA TYR A 25 -14.18 -5.54 -7.32
C TYR A 25 -14.07 -5.39 -5.80
N ASP A 26 -13.37 -4.37 -5.31
CA ASP A 26 -13.19 -4.10 -3.88
C ASP A 26 -12.72 -5.33 -3.08
N PHE A 27 -11.72 -6.04 -3.59
CA PHE A 27 -11.07 -7.19 -2.92
C PHE A 27 -9.72 -6.84 -2.31
N LEU A 28 -9.34 -5.55 -2.28
CA LEU A 28 -8.10 -5.14 -1.61
C LEU A 28 -8.25 -5.21 -0.09
N PRO A 29 -7.13 -5.33 0.64
CA PRO A 29 -7.12 -5.29 2.11
C PRO A 29 -7.37 -3.86 2.63
N SER A 30 -8.54 -3.30 2.36
CA SER A 30 -9.06 -2.09 3.00
C SER A 30 -9.56 -2.43 4.41
N ASN A 31 -9.61 -1.48 5.36
CA ASN A 31 -10.11 -1.80 6.71
C ASN A 31 -11.53 -2.37 6.68
N ALA A 32 -12.40 -1.90 5.80
CA ALA A 32 -13.73 -2.47 5.63
C ALA A 32 -13.71 -3.94 5.21
N ASN A 33 -12.81 -4.32 4.29
CA ASN A 33 -12.66 -5.71 3.88
C ASN A 33 -11.96 -6.56 4.94
N LEU A 34 -11.00 -6.01 5.67
CA LEU A 34 -10.36 -6.69 6.78
C LEU A 34 -11.37 -7.04 7.89
N VAL A 35 -12.32 -6.16 8.18
CA VAL A 35 -13.44 -6.44 9.09
C VAL A 35 -14.32 -7.54 8.52
N ARG A 36 -14.68 -7.46 7.23
CA ARG A 36 -15.45 -8.51 6.55
C ARG A 36 -14.78 -9.88 6.59
N TRP A 37 -13.45 -9.92 6.61
CA TRP A 37 -12.65 -11.15 6.72
C TRP A 37 -12.35 -11.57 8.17
N GLY A 38 -12.89 -10.87 9.17
CA GLY A 38 -12.64 -11.17 10.58
C GLY A 38 -11.19 -10.95 11.02
N LYS A 39 -10.44 -10.10 10.31
CA LYS A 39 -9.02 -9.78 10.60
C LYS A 39 -8.85 -8.45 11.36
N LYS A 40 -9.92 -7.66 11.48
CA LYS A 40 -9.93 -6.37 12.16
C LYS A 40 -11.34 -6.13 12.72
N ASP A 41 -11.45 -5.34 13.78
CA ASP A 41 -12.76 -5.02 14.38
C ASP A 41 -13.38 -3.74 13.82
N ASP A 42 -12.55 -2.77 13.40
CA ASP A 42 -13.00 -1.44 13.00
C ASP A 42 -12.74 -1.12 11.50
N PRO A 43 -13.79 -0.79 10.71
CA PRO A 43 -13.67 -0.45 9.29
C PRO A 43 -13.26 1.01 9.03
N THR A 44 -13.02 1.81 10.05
CA THR A 44 -12.72 3.24 9.91
C THR A 44 -11.34 3.50 9.27
N CYS A 45 -11.24 4.63 8.58
CA CYS A 45 -10.00 5.16 8.04
C CYS A 45 -9.25 5.85 9.16
N PRO A 46 -7.98 5.53 9.40
CA PRO A 46 -7.25 6.09 10.52
C PRO A 46 -6.88 7.58 10.35
N LEU A 47 -7.05 8.13 9.14
CA LEU A 47 -6.76 9.55 8.87
C LEU A 47 -7.99 10.43 9.06
N CYS A 48 -9.15 9.99 8.59
CA CYS A 48 -10.36 10.82 8.54
C CYS A 48 -11.55 10.23 9.29
N GLN A 49 -11.38 9.07 9.94
CA GLN A 49 -12.39 8.32 10.70
C GLN A 49 -13.64 7.90 9.90
N GLY A 50 -13.66 8.11 8.58
CA GLY A 50 -14.73 7.65 7.69
C GLY A 50 -14.57 6.17 7.33
N ARG A 51 -15.61 5.51 6.81
CA ARG A 51 -15.53 4.11 6.38
C ARG A 51 -14.48 3.93 5.28
N GLN A 52 -13.53 3.01 5.47
CA GLN A 52 -12.41 2.81 4.56
C GLN A 52 -12.65 1.63 3.61
N LEU A 53 -13.31 1.90 2.49
CA LEU A 53 -13.37 1.01 1.32
C LEU A 53 -12.10 1.13 0.46
N THR A 54 -11.95 0.29 -0.56
CA THR A 54 -10.82 0.39 -1.49
C THR A 54 -10.74 1.77 -2.16
N GLU A 55 -11.87 2.29 -2.66
CA GLU A 55 -11.93 3.62 -3.29
C GLU A 55 -11.44 4.74 -2.35
N HIS A 56 -11.82 4.65 -1.06
CA HIS A 56 -11.40 5.61 -0.05
C HIS A 56 -9.87 5.70 0.06
N VAL A 57 -9.19 4.56 0.06
CA VAL A 57 -7.73 4.50 0.17
C VAL A 57 -7.06 4.98 -1.12
N LEU A 58 -7.64 4.65 -2.27
CA LEU A 58 -7.05 4.95 -3.57
C LEU A 58 -7.20 6.43 -3.97
N SER A 59 -8.35 7.06 -3.71
CA SER A 59 -8.64 8.40 -4.23
C SER A 59 -9.53 9.29 -3.35
N SER A 60 -10.35 8.72 -2.47
CA SER A 60 -11.50 9.46 -1.90
C SER A 60 -11.34 9.88 -0.43
N CYS A 61 -10.15 9.74 0.17
CA CYS A 61 -9.89 10.20 1.54
C CYS A 61 -9.67 11.72 1.59
N LYS A 62 -10.60 12.45 2.19
CA LYS A 62 -10.56 13.92 2.33
C LYS A 62 -9.29 14.44 2.99
N VAL A 63 -8.85 13.78 4.07
CA VAL A 63 -7.63 14.15 4.80
C VAL A 63 -6.38 13.82 4.00
N ALA A 64 -6.36 12.68 3.29
CA ALA A 64 -5.23 12.36 2.42
C ALA A 64 -5.10 13.35 1.26
N LEU A 65 -6.24 13.81 0.73
CA LEU A 65 -6.30 14.84 -0.31
C LEU A 65 -5.78 16.18 0.21
N SER A 66 -6.31 16.68 1.34
CA SER A 66 -5.89 17.97 1.90
C SER A 66 -4.42 18.00 2.32
N GLN A 67 -3.89 16.87 2.80
CA GLN A 67 -2.47 16.72 3.14
C GLN A 67 -1.56 16.51 1.91
N GLY A 68 -2.09 16.47 0.69
CA GLY A 68 -1.29 16.27 -0.53
C GLY A 68 -0.67 14.88 -0.68
N ARG A 69 -1.18 13.86 0.05
CA ARG A 69 -0.60 12.50 0.03
C ARG A 69 -0.72 11.85 -1.35
N TYR A 70 -1.81 12.10 -2.07
CA TYR A 70 -1.99 11.60 -3.43
C TYR A 70 -0.95 12.19 -4.40
N THR A 71 -0.74 13.50 -4.31
CA THR A 71 0.30 14.20 -5.08
C THR A 71 1.69 13.64 -4.77
N TRP A 72 1.99 13.38 -3.50
CA TRP A 72 3.26 12.77 -3.11
C TRP A 72 3.45 11.37 -3.70
N ARG A 73 2.45 10.48 -3.58
CA ARG A 73 2.51 9.12 -4.16
C ARG A 73 2.69 9.17 -5.67
N HIS A 74 1.95 10.05 -6.35
CA HIS A 74 2.05 10.22 -7.80
C HIS A 74 3.43 10.72 -8.22
N ASN A 75 3.92 11.80 -7.58
CA ASN A 75 5.22 12.37 -7.89
C ASN A 75 6.35 11.38 -7.61
N ARG A 76 6.23 10.56 -6.56
CA ARG A 76 7.21 9.52 -6.28
C ARG A 76 7.31 8.50 -7.41
N VAL A 77 6.17 8.02 -7.93
CA VAL A 77 6.17 7.10 -9.07
C VAL A 77 6.79 7.75 -10.31
N LEU A 78 6.47 9.03 -10.59
CA LEU A 78 7.07 9.75 -11.70
C LEU A 78 8.58 9.91 -11.56
N GLN A 79 9.08 10.18 -10.35
CA GLN A 79 10.52 10.26 -10.08
C GLN A 79 11.24 8.94 -10.34
N GLU A 80 10.68 7.81 -9.91
CA GLU A 80 11.27 6.49 -10.18
C GLU A 80 11.26 6.18 -11.68
N LEU A 81 10.18 6.50 -12.40
CA LEU A 81 10.11 6.33 -13.85
C LEU A 81 11.13 7.22 -14.57
N ALA A 82 11.27 8.48 -14.17
CA ALA A 82 12.25 9.40 -14.72
C ALA A 82 13.69 8.87 -14.50
N SER A 83 13.98 8.37 -13.29
CA SER A 83 15.26 7.76 -12.94
C SER A 83 15.63 6.58 -13.86
N VAL A 84 14.67 5.66 -14.08
CA VAL A 84 14.87 4.51 -14.98
C VAL A 84 15.11 4.97 -16.42
N ILE A 85 14.36 5.96 -16.90
CA ILE A 85 14.51 6.48 -18.27
C ILE A 85 15.84 7.20 -18.46
N SER A 86 16.26 8.05 -17.52
CA SER A 86 17.56 8.75 -17.58
C SER A 86 18.72 7.76 -17.53
N THR A 87 18.62 6.72 -16.69
CA THR A 87 19.61 5.63 -16.64
C THR A 87 19.69 4.91 -18.00
N ALA A 88 18.55 4.60 -18.62
CA ALA A 88 18.50 3.96 -19.93
C ALA A 88 19.07 4.84 -21.06
N LYS A 89 19.01 6.16 -20.91
CA LYS A 89 19.59 7.14 -21.86
C LYS A 89 21.10 7.35 -21.70
N GLY A 90 21.72 6.75 -20.68
CA GLY A 90 23.16 6.93 -20.41
C GLY A 90 23.48 8.26 -19.70
N GLU A 91 22.48 8.98 -19.19
CA GLU A 91 22.70 10.17 -18.37
C GLU A 91 23.04 9.75 -16.93
N ILE A 92 24.33 9.77 -16.58
CA ILE A 92 24.78 9.56 -15.20
C ILE A 92 24.46 10.83 -14.41
N HIS A 93 23.31 10.84 -13.74
CA HIS A 93 23.13 11.75 -12.61
C HIS A 93 23.83 11.11 -11.39
N PRO A 94 24.68 11.83 -10.63
CA PRO A 94 25.10 11.33 -9.33
C PRO A 94 23.85 11.22 -8.45
N SER A 95 23.33 10.01 -8.30
CA SER A 95 22.30 9.73 -7.32
C SER A 95 22.96 9.72 -5.95
N SER A 96 23.08 10.89 -5.33
CA SER A 96 23.04 10.93 -3.88
C SER A 96 21.61 10.56 -3.45
N THR A 97 21.30 9.26 -3.42
CA THR A 97 20.51 8.60 -2.37
C THR A 97 20.58 7.10 -2.62
N SER A 98 21.53 6.48 -1.94
CA SER A 98 21.63 5.04 -1.69
C SER A 98 20.24 4.42 -1.48
N SER A 99 19.98 3.34 -2.22
CA SER A 99 18.99 2.33 -1.86
C SER A 99 19.30 1.81 -0.45
N THR A 100 18.78 2.47 0.57
CA THR A 100 18.72 1.90 1.91
C THR A 100 17.39 1.18 2.01
N VAL A 101 17.46 -0.14 1.83
CA VAL A 101 16.57 -1.08 2.50
C VAL A 101 16.36 -0.58 3.93
N LEU A 102 15.11 -0.35 4.32
CA LEU A 102 14.73 0.16 5.64
C LEU A 102 15.22 -0.77 6.76
N THR A 103 16.44 -0.52 7.23
CA THR A 103 16.89 -0.87 8.58
C THR A 103 16.97 0.45 9.34
N THR A 104 16.01 0.70 10.23
CA THR A 104 16.02 1.92 11.04
C THR A 104 16.89 1.71 12.28
N LYS A 105 18.07 2.33 12.32
CA LYS A 105 18.68 2.83 13.56
C LYS A 105 18.84 4.34 13.42
N GLY A 106 18.09 5.07 14.25
CA GLY A 106 18.33 6.46 14.69
C GLY A 106 18.44 7.55 13.62
N GLY A 107 17.37 8.32 13.41
CA GLY A 107 17.41 9.59 12.69
C GLY A 107 16.05 10.27 12.59
N VAL A 108 15.80 11.25 13.47
CA VAL A 108 14.48 11.85 13.75
C VAL A 108 14.01 12.80 12.64
N LYS A 109 12.84 12.52 12.06
CA LYS A 109 11.96 13.54 11.46
C LYS A 109 10.54 13.36 11.99
N LYS A 110 10.10 14.32 12.81
CA LYS A 110 8.82 14.30 13.53
C LYS A 110 7.66 14.58 12.57
N TRP A 111 6.89 13.55 12.25
CA TRP A 111 5.55 13.70 11.65
C TRP A 111 4.51 13.63 12.77
N HIS A 112 3.62 14.62 12.81
CA HIS A 112 2.61 14.78 13.86
C HIS A 112 1.34 14.11 13.34
N GLY A 113 1.26 12.80 13.50
CA GLY A 113 0.11 12.00 13.08
C GLY A 113 0.16 10.66 13.79
N GLY A 114 -0.85 10.40 14.61
CA GLY A 114 -0.91 9.26 15.53
C GLY A 114 -0.56 7.93 14.87
N SER A 115 0.21 7.13 15.61
CA SER A 115 0.63 5.79 15.21
C SER A 115 -0.58 4.85 15.18
N ILE A 116 -0.81 4.18 14.06
CA ILE A 116 -1.71 3.01 14.02
C ILE A 116 -0.84 1.77 14.14
N THR A 117 -0.87 1.16 15.30
CA THR A 117 -0.23 -0.14 15.54
C THR A 117 -1.11 -1.22 14.93
N ILE A 118 -0.64 -1.88 13.88
CA ILE A 118 -1.28 -3.08 13.33
C ILE A 118 -0.50 -4.27 13.89
N ASN A 119 -1.00 -4.89 14.96
CA ASN A 119 -0.40 -6.10 15.51
C ASN A 119 -0.89 -7.30 14.69
N THR A 120 -0.01 -7.88 13.87
CA THR A 120 -0.27 -9.19 13.26
C THR A 120 0.35 -10.27 14.14
N HIS A 121 -0.45 -10.88 15.02
CA HIS A 121 -0.05 -12.12 15.68
C HIS A 121 -0.37 -13.28 14.72
N ARG A 122 0.67 -14.02 14.31
CA ARG A 122 0.56 -15.24 13.51
C ARG A 122 0.76 -16.42 14.47
N GLU A 123 -0.31 -17.06 14.90
CA GLU A 123 -0.21 -18.31 15.65
C GLU A 123 0.08 -19.45 14.67
N SER A 124 1.20 -20.12 14.87
CA SER A 124 1.50 -21.44 14.31
C SER A 124 1.55 -22.41 15.50
N GLY A 125 0.74 -23.45 15.43
CA GLY A 125 0.52 -24.38 16.54
C GLY A 125 1.62 -25.41 16.73
N VAL A 126 1.28 -26.36 17.62
CA VAL A 126 1.96 -27.61 18.04
C VAL A 126 2.77 -27.48 19.34
N THR A 127 2.18 -27.91 20.47
CA THR A 127 2.43 -29.19 21.17
C THR A 127 1.60 -29.26 22.46
N GLY A 128 0.90 -30.37 22.71
CA GLY A 128 0.33 -30.68 24.02
C GLY A 128 0.21 -32.20 24.22
N PRO A 129 0.71 -32.78 25.32
CA PRO A 129 0.63 -34.22 25.57
C PRO A 129 -0.63 -34.64 26.36
N LYS A 130 -1.16 -35.80 25.94
CA LYS A 130 -1.77 -36.92 26.71
C LYS A 130 -2.60 -36.64 28.00
N HIS A 131 -3.87 -37.07 27.93
CA HIS A 131 -4.57 -38.01 28.84
C HIS A 131 -5.00 -37.52 30.24
N LEU A 132 -6.32 -37.46 30.51
CA LEU A 132 -7.09 -38.35 31.42
C LEU A 132 -8.50 -37.78 31.67
N LEU A 133 -9.48 -38.71 31.68
CA LEU A 133 -10.90 -38.64 32.08
C LEU A 133 -11.87 -37.96 31.09
#